data_AF-X0QH56-F1
#
_entry.id   AF-X0QH56-F1
#
_cell.length_a   1.000
_cell.length_b   1.000
_cell.length_c   1.000
_cell.angle_alpha   90.00
_cell.angle_beta   90.00
_cell.angle_gamma   90.00
#
_symmetry.space_group_name_H-M   'P 1'
#
loop_
_entity.id
_entity.type
_entity.pdbx_description
1 polymer ?
#
loop_
_entity_poly.entity_id
_entity_poly.type
_entity_poly.pdbx_seq_one_letter_code
_entity_poly.pdbx_strand_id
1 'polypeptide(L)'
;MAVVTNDIYTKEDSEFLTRNDAMPAERIRGVETGGCPHTAIREDASINLTAIAELQATFEGLELIIIESGGDNLAATFSPELSDLTLYVIDVSAGDKIPRKGGPGITKSDLLIINKTDLAPMVGASLEVMERDAKKMRGDKPFVFSNMKTGDG
;
A
#
# COMPACT_ATOMS: atom_id res chain seq x y z
N MET A 1 -4.96 0.21 -17.01
CA MET A 1 -4.34 0.43 -15.69
C MET A 1 -2.94 1.04 -15.85
N ALA A 2 -2.45 1.75 -14.83
CA ALA A 2 -1.08 2.23 -14.70
C ALA A 2 -0.64 2.18 -13.22
N VAL A 3 0.66 2.34 -12.95
CA VAL A 3 1.22 2.30 -11.59
C VAL A 3 2.14 3.50 -11.38
N VAL A 4 2.00 4.14 -10.21
CA VAL A 4 2.95 5.11 -9.69
C VAL A 4 3.57 4.50 -8.43
N THR A 5 4.88 4.28 -8.41
CA THR A 5 5.60 3.85 -7.20
C THR A 5 6.32 5.04 -6.59
N ASN A 6 6.43 5.07 -5.27
CA ASN A 6 7.17 6.10 -4.55
C ASN A 6 8.33 5.43 -3.84
N ASP A 7 9.51 6.03 -3.95
CA ASP A 7 10.70 5.64 -3.20
C ASP A 7 11.36 6.92 -2.67
N ILE A 8 12.06 6.84 -1.54
CA ILE A 8 12.67 8.05 -0.96
C ILE A 8 13.90 8.49 -1.77
N TYR A 9 14.75 7.53 -2.14
CA TYR A 9 16.10 7.78 -2.69
C TYR A 9 16.40 7.04 -3.98
N THR A 10 15.45 6.26 -4.49
CA THR A 10 15.66 5.30 -5.57
C THR A 10 14.44 5.24 -6.49
N LYS A 11 14.53 4.43 -7.55
CA LYS A 11 13.40 4.02 -8.37
C LYS A 11 13.25 2.49 -8.37
N GLU A 12 13.76 1.85 -7.33
CA GLU A 12 13.94 0.41 -7.23
C GLU A 12 12.62 -0.32 -7.46
N ASP A 13 11.52 0.16 -6.88
CA ASP A 13 10.22 -0.50 -7.05
C ASP A 13 9.72 -0.41 -8.50
N SER A 14 9.85 0.75 -9.16
CA SER A 14 9.45 0.90 -10.57
C SER A 14 10.33 0.07 -11.51
N GLU A 15 11.62 -0.01 -11.23
CA GLU A 15 12.57 -0.81 -11.99
C GLU A 15 12.32 -2.31 -11.76
N PHE A 16 12.03 -2.71 -10.52
CA PHE A 16 11.68 -4.07 -10.16
C PHE A 16 10.42 -4.52 -10.89
N LEU A 17 9.35 -3.71 -10.88
CA LEU A 17 8.12 -4.01 -11.61
C LEU A 17 8.37 -4.14 -13.12
N THR A 18 9.21 -3.27 -13.68
CA THR A 18 9.59 -3.33 -15.09
C THR A 18 10.39 -4.59 -15.42
N ARG A 19 11.41 -4.94 -14.60
CA ARG A 19 12.26 -6.13 -14.78
C ARG A 19 11.49 -7.44 -14.65
N ASN A 20 10.36 -7.44 -13.93
CA ASN A 20 9.51 -8.61 -13.73
C ASN A 20 8.28 -8.61 -14.67
N ASP A 21 8.27 -7.76 -15.70
CA ASP A 21 7.20 -7.68 -16.70
C ASP A 21 5.79 -7.53 -16.08
N ALA A 22 5.69 -6.84 -14.94
CA ALA A 22 4.41 -6.66 -14.26
C ALA A 22 3.40 -5.86 -15.10
N MET A 23 3.90 -4.95 -15.94
CA MET A 23 3.15 -4.12 -16.87
C MET A 23 4.12 -3.52 -17.92
N PRO A 24 3.65 -3.08 -19.11
CA PRO A 24 4.51 -2.28 -20.00
C PRO A 24 5.16 -1.10 -19.29
N ALA A 25 6.46 -0.92 -19.49
CA ALA A 25 7.29 0.06 -18.77
C ALA A 25 6.73 1.48 -18.87
N GLU A 26 6.16 1.85 -20.02
CA GLU A 26 5.56 3.15 -20.25
C GLU A 26 4.34 3.44 -19.36
N ARG A 27 3.75 2.42 -18.72
CA ARG A 27 2.63 2.54 -17.76
C ARG A 27 3.08 2.51 -16.30
N ILE A 28 4.38 2.43 -16.03
CA ILE A 28 4.96 2.46 -14.70
C ILE A 28 5.69 3.81 -14.53
N ARG A 29 5.45 4.50 -13.42
CA ARG A 29 6.13 5.75 -13.07
C ARG A 29 6.76 5.62 -11.68
N GLY A 30 8.08 5.69 -11.61
CA GLY A 30 8.81 5.80 -10.36
C GLY A 30 8.98 7.27 -9.96
N VAL A 31 8.52 7.61 -8.76
CA VAL A 31 8.61 8.94 -8.16
C VAL A 31 9.58 8.89 -6.98
N GLU A 32 10.65 9.68 -7.07
CA GLU A 32 11.58 9.91 -5.96
C GLU A 32 11.05 11.06 -5.10
N THR A 33 10.70 10.77 -3.84
CA THR A 33 10.07 11.76 -2.95
C THR A 33 11.08 12.72 -2.32
N GLY A 34 12.34 12.31 -2.19
CA GLY A 34 13.43 13.10 -1.60
C GLY A 34 13.33 13.32 -0.09
N GLY A 35 12.29 12.79 0.58
CA GLY A 35 11.99 13.04 1.99
C GLY A 35 10.93 12.10 2.56
N CYS A 36 10.29 12.49 3.67
CA CYS A 36 9.29 11.66 4.36
C CYS A 36 8.18 11.20 3.40
N PRO A 37 7.94 9.88 3.25
CA PRO A 37 6.93 9.34 2.33
C PRO A 37 5.52 9.91 2.54
N HIS A 38 5.09 10.12 3.80
CA HIS A 38 3.78 10.69 4.07
C HIS A 38 3.56 12.06 3.41
N THR A 39 4.61 12.89 3.27
CA THR A 39 4.49 14.20 2.64
C THR A 39 4.04 14.06 1.20
N ALA A 40 4.68 13.16 0.44
CA ALA A 40 4.42 12.93 -0.97
C ALA A 40 3.03 12.34 -1.25
N ILE A 41 2.38 11.73 -0.25
CA ILE A 41 1.04 11.14 -0.40
C ILE A 41 -0.06 11.90 0.34
N ARG A 42 0.28 12.90 1.17
CA ARG A 42 -0.67 13.60 2.02
C ARG A 42 -0.51 15.11 2.05
N GLU A 43 0.59 15.61 2.61
CA GLU A 43 0.76 17.06 2.81
C GLU A 43 1.06 17.83 1.52
N ASP A 44 1.85 17.24 0.63
CA ASP A 44 2.18 17.78 -0.68
C ASP A 44 2.22 16.64 -1.71
N ALA A 45 1.03 16.30 -2.21
CA ALA A 45 0.85 15.25 -3.20
C ALA A 45 1.16 15.70 -4.64
N SER A 46 1.70 16.91 -4.84
CA SER A 46 1.87 17.52 -6.15
C SER A 46 2.69 16.67 -7.14
N ILE A 47 3.74 16.01 -6.65
CA ILE A 47 4.59 15.14 -7.48
C ILE A 47 3.82 13.91 -7.99
N ASN A 48 2.98 13.31 -7.15
CA ASN A 48 2.15 12.18 -7.56
C ASN A 48 1.01 12.62 -8.47
N LEU A 49 0.36 13.74 -8.16
CA LEU A 49 -0.70 14.32 -9.00
C LEU A 49 -0.19 14.66 -10.40
N THR A 50 1.04 15.17 -10.50
CA THR A 50 1.70 15.43 -11.80
C THR A 50 1.92 14.13 -12.57
N ALA A 51 2.48 13.10 -11.92
CA ALA A 51 2.70 11.79 -12.57
C ALA A 51 1.38 11.15 -13.05
N ILE A 52 0.30 11.30 -12.27
CA ILE A 52 -1.04 10.84 -12.64
C ILE A 52 -1.56 11.59 -13.86
N ALA A 53 -1.46 12.92 -13.87
CA ALA A 53 -1.93 13.75 -14.99
C ALA A 53 -1.19 13.39 -16.29
N GLU A 54 0.12 13.14 -16.22
CA GLU A 54 0.92 12.68 -17.37
C GLU A 54 0.46 11.32 -17.88
N LEU A 55 0.20 10.36 -16.98
CA LEU A 55 -0.32 9.04 -17.35
C LEU A 55 -1.70 9.14 -18.01
N GLN A 56 -2.60 9.96 -17.47
CA GLN A 56 -3.94 10.18 -18.02
C GLN A 56 -3.89 10.86 -19.39
N ALA A 57 -2.97 11.81 -19.60
CA ALA A 57 -2.78 12.47 -20.89
C ALA A 57 -2.16 11.53 -21.94
N THR A 58 -1.32 10.58 -21.52
CA THR A 58 -0.61 9.66 -22.42
C THR A 58 -1.48 8.47 -22.82
N PHE A 59 -2.30 7.94 -21.91
CA PHE A 59 -3.08 6.72 -22.13
C PHE A 59 -4.58 6.98 -22.08
N GLU A 60 -5.21 7.01 -23.26
CA GLU A 60 -6.67 7.00 -23.36
C GLU A 60 -7.27 5.74 -22.72
N GLY A 61 -8.45 5.88 -22.10
CA GLY A 61 -9.18 4.75 -21.50
C GLY A 61 -8.55 4.21 -20.20
N LEU A 62 -7.77 5.01 -19.48
CA LEU A 62 -7.19 4.61 -18.20
C LEU A 62 -8.26 4.57 -17.10
N GLU A 63 -8.69 3.37 -16.70
CA GLU A 63 -9.75 3.17 -15.69
C GLU A 63 -9.24 3.06 -14.24
N LEU A 64 -7.95 2.79 -14.05
CA LEU A 64 -7.35 2.54 -12.73
C LEU A 64 -5.87 2.95 -12.72
N ILE A 65 -5.45 3.63 -11.65
CA ILE A 65 -4.06 3.89 -11.32
C ILE A 65 -3.81 3.38 -9.90
N ILE A 66 -2.77 2.55 -9.72
CA ILE A 66 -2.32 2.12 -8.41
C ILE A 66 -1.17 3.03 -7.97
N ILE A 67 -1.25 3.54 -6.74
CA ILE A 67 -0.21 4.39 -6.17
C ILE A 67 0.38 3.65 -4.96
N GLU A 68 1.64 3.28 -5.06
CA GLU A 68 2.41 2.71 -3.96
C GLU A 68 3.14 3.82 -3.21
N SER A 69 3.00 3.84 -1.88
CA SER A 69 3.78 4.70 -0.99
C SER A 69 5.14 4.05 -0.70
N GLY A 70 6.19 4.84 -0.50
CA GLY A 70 7.57 4.36 -0.25
C GLY A 70 7.83 3.74 1.14
N GLY A 71 6.82 3.12 1.75
CA GLY A 71 6.88 2.50 3.07
C GLY A 71 6.83 3.52 4.21
N ASP A 72 5.92 3.32 5.17
CA ASP A 72 5.79 4.21 6.30
C ASP A 72 5.19 3.48 7.52
N ASN A 73 5.00 4.21 8.61
CA ASN A 73 4.45 3.74 9.86
C ASN A 73 2.91 3.75 9.88
N LEU A 74 2.32 3.30 11.00
CA LEU A 74 0.87 3.15 11.19
C LEU A 74 0.05 4.45 11.07
N ALA A 75 0.70 5.62 11.10
CA ALA A 75 0.09 6.93 10.94
C ALA A 75 -0.10 7.37 9.48
N ALA A 76 0.43 6.62 8.51
CA ALA A 76 0.37 6.98 7.11
C ALA A 76 -1.05 6.82 6.54
N THR A 77 -1.44 7.82 5.74
CA THR A 77 -2.72 7.89 5.03
C THR A 77 -2.52 8.69 3.76
N PHE A 78 -3.22 8.32 2.70
CA PHE A 78 -3.30 9.14 1.49
C PHE A 78 -4.22 10.35 1.70
N SER A 79 -3.91 11.45 1.02
CA SER A 79 -4.83 12.57 0.86
C SER A 79 -6.05 12.12 0.03
N PRO A 80 -7.28 12.56 0.39
CA PRO A 80 -8.46 12.37 -0.46
C PRO A 80 -8.31 13.01 -1.86
N GLU A 81 -7.40 13.97 -2.03
CA GLU A 81 -7.09 14.54 -3.35
C GLU A 81 -6.28 13.59 -4.24
N LEU A 82 -5.58 12.62 -3.63
CA LEU A 82 -4.70 11.70 -4.34
C LEU A 82 -5.32 10.31 -4.55
N SER A 83 -6.17 9.84 -3.62
CA SER A 83 -6.73 8.48 -3.67
C SER A 83 -8.23 8.46 -3.44
N ASP A 84 -8.95 7.78 -4.34
CA ASP A 84 -10.36 7.45 -4.16
C ASP A 84 -10.58 6.29 -3.16
N LEU A 85 -9.65 5.32 -3.18
CA LEU A 85 -9.67 4.13 -2.31
C LEU A 85 -8.28 3.87 -1.75
N THR A 86 -8.23 3.35 -0.52
CA THR A 86 -7.00 3.08 0.20
C THR A 86 -6.92 1.63 0.68
N LEU A 87 -5.87 0.94 0.24
CA LEU A 87 -5.51 -0.39 0.69
C LEU A 87 -4.31 -0.25 1.62
N TYR A 88 -4.43 -0.74 2.85
CA TYR A 88 -3.33 -0.68 3.83
C TYR A 88 -2.79 -2.08 4.07
N VAL A 89 -1.48 -2.27 3.85
CA VAL A 89 -0.84 -3.58 3.94
C VAL A 89 0.05 -3.63 5.19
N ILE A 90 -0.23 -4.59 6.06
CA ILE A 90 0.68 -5.01 7.14
C ILE A 90 1.07 -6.47 6.92
N ASP A 91 2.07 -6.95 7.64
CA ASP A 91 2.41 -8.37 7.63
C ASP A 91 2.50 -8.98 9.02
N VAL A 92 2.29 -10.29 9.09
CA VAL A 92 2.30 -11.08 10.33
C VAL A 92 3.66 -11.04 11.03
N SER A 93 4.76 -10.90 10.27
CA SER A 93 6.11 -10.89 10.84
C SER A 93 6.41 -9.65 11.69
N ALA A 94 5.65 -8.56 11.51
CA ALA A 94 5.67 -7.39 12.39
C ALA A 94 5.04 -7.64 13.78
N GLY A 95 4.35 -8.78 13.96
CA GLY A 95 3.83 -9.30 15.22
C GLY A 95 2.32 -9.14 15.42
N ASP A 96 1.71 -10.06 16.17
CA ASP A 96 0.25 -10.15 16.34
C ASP A 96 -0.41 -8.93 17.01
N LYS A 97 0.33 -8.29 17.93
CA LYS A 97 0.78 -6.91 17.89
C LYS A 97 -0.06 -5.85 17.19
N ILE A 98 0.16 -5.85 15.88
CA ILE A 98 0.06 -4.66 15.05
C ILE A 98 -1.37 -4.17 14.92
N PRO A 99 -2.39 -5.02 14.66
CA PRO A 99 -3.78 -4.58 14.61
C PRO A 99 -4.20 -3.76 15.84
N ARG A 100 -3.88 -4.19 17.07
CA ARG A 100 -4.25 -3.45 18.30
C ARG A 100 -3.44 -2.19 18.57
N LYS A 101 -2.36 -1.92 17.83
CA LYS A 101 -1.70 -0.60 17.88
C LYS A 101 -2.52 0.48 17.17
N GLY A 102 -3.46 0.09 16.31
CA GLY A 102 -4.35 1.02 15.62
C GLY A 102 -3.60 1.91 14.63
N GLY A 103 -3.97 3.19 14.61
CA GLY A 103 -3.52 4.12 13.58
C GLY A 103 -4.51 4.21 12.41
N PRO A 104 -4.49 5.31 11.66
CA PRO A 104 -5.46 5.54 10.59
C PRO A 104 -5.34 4.53 9.45
N GLY A 105 -4.15 3.99 9.16
CA GLY A 105 -4.00 2.91 8.17
C GLY A 105 -4.80 1.65 8.55
N ILE A 106 -4.76 1.24 9.83
CA ILE A 106 -5.52 0.09 10.32
C ILE A 106 -7.00 0.41 10.50
N THR A 107 -7.35 1.61 10.97
CA THR A 107 -8.72 1.92 11.40
C THR A 107 -9.59 2.53 10.31
N LYS A 108 -9.00 3.23 9.33
CA LYS A 108 -9.74 4.05 8.36
C LYS A 108 -9.62 3.58 6.91
N SER A 109 -8.57 2.84 6.54
CA SER A 109 -8.42 2.32 5.17
C SER A 109 -9.66 1.56 4.71
N ASP A 110 -9.91 1.58 3.40
CA ASP A 110 -11.07 0.91 2.81
C ASP A 110 -10.92 -0.61 2.89
N LEU A 111 -9.69 -1.10 2.74
CA LEU A 111 -9.32 -2.49 2.99
C LEU A 111 -8.00 -2.58 3.75
N LEU A 112 -7.96 -3.37 4.82
CA LEU A 112 -6.73 -3.79 5.49
C LEU A 112 -6.33 -5.18 4.97
N ILE A 113 -5.09 -5.33 4.53
CA ILE A 113 -4.50 -6.59 4.10
C ILE A 113 -3.46 -7.01 5.15
N ILE A 114 -3.63 -8.19 5.73
CA ILE A 114 -2.69 -8.80 6.69
C ILE A 114 -1.97 -9.94 5.96
N ASN A 115 -0.82 -9.64 5.38
CA ASN A 115 -0.08 -10.55 4.50
C ASN A 115 0.93 -11.43 5.27
N LYS A 116 1.50 -12.41 4.57
CA LYS A 116 2.54 -13.35 5.05
C LYS A 116 2.06 -14.25 6.19
N THR A 117 0.82 -14.76 6.08
CA THR A 117 0.21 -15.65 7.09
C THR A 117 1.03 -16.91 7.35
N ASP A 118 1.77 -17.38 6.36
CA ASP A 118 2.70 -18.51 6.43
C ASP A 118 3.84 -18.31 7.44
N LEU A 119 4.19 -17.06 7.76
CA LEU A 119 5.24 -16.76 8.73
C LEU A 119 4.78 -16.80 10.19
N ALA A 120 3.47 -16.93 10.46
CA ALA A 120 2.92 -16.94 11.82
C ALA A 120 3.67 -17.90 12.79
N PRO A 121 3.95 -19.16 12.42
CA PRO A 121 4.66 -20.09 13.32
C PRO A 121 6.10 -19.68 13.60
N MET A 122 6.75 -18.97 12.67
CA MET A 122 8.16 -18.57 12.78
C MET A 122 8.35 -17.40 13.75
N VAL A 123 7.35 -16.54 13.88
CA VAL A 123 7.40 -15.34 14.74
C VAL A 123 6.54 -15.47 16.01
N GLY A 124 5.90 -16.63 16.21
CA GLY A 124 5.02 -16.88 17.35
C GLY A 124 3.77 -15.97 17.37
N ALA A 125 3.29 -15.57 16.19
CA ALA A 125 2.10 -14.73 16.07
C ALA A 125 0.83 -15.59 15.98
N SER A 126 -0.21 -15.21 16.72
CA SER A 126 -1.53 -15.84 16.61
C SER A 126 -2.40 -15.10 15.60
N LEU A 127 -2.80 -15.78 14.52
CA LEU A 127 -3.74 -15.22 13.54
C LEU A 127 -5.12 -14.95 14.15
N GLU A 128 -5.57 -15.77 15.11
CA GLU A 128 -6.82 -15.54 15.84
C GLU A 128 -6.78 -14.24 16.66
N VAL A 129 -5.64 -13.93 17.29
CA VAL A 129 -5.44 -12.66 18.00
C VAL A 129 -5.47 -11.48 17.03
N MET A 130 -4.79 -11.61 15.88
CA MET A 130 -4.79 -10.57 14.84
C MET A 130 -6.20 -10.34 14.29
N GLU A 131 -6.96 -11.40 14.05
CA GLU A 131 -8.34 -11.33 13.55
C GLU A 131 -9.25 -10.59 14.53
N ARG A 132 -9.22 -10.99 15.82
CA ARG A 132 -9.99 -10.35 16.88
C ARG A 132 -9.66 -8.87 17.00
N ASP A 133 -8.37 -8.54 17.01
CA ASP A 133 -7.90 -7.17 17.20
C ASP A 133 -8.22 -6.31 15.96
N ALA A 134 -8.11 -6.86 14.74
CA ALA A 134 -8.49 -6.19 13.50
C ALA A 134 -10.00 -5.91 13.45
N LYS A 135 -10.86 -6.90 13.75
CA LYS A 135 -12.32 -6.72 13.85
C LYS A 135 -12.67 -5.60 14.84
N LYS A 136 -12.03 -5.60 16.00
CA LYS A 136 -12.27 -4.56 17.02
C LYS A 136 -11.88 -3.17 16.53
N MET A 137 -10.74 -3.03 15.86
CA MET A 137 -10.23 -1.73 15.42
C MET A 137 -10.94 -1.18 14.17
N ARG A 138 -11.53 -2.06 13.35
CA ARG A 138 -12.15 -1.70 12.07
C ARG A 138 -13.67 -1.63 12.10
N GLY A 139 -14.32 -2.20 13.12
CA GLY A 139 -15.78 -2.33 13.12
C GLY A 139 -16.23 -3.13 11.91
N ASP A 140 -17.09 -2.53 11.08
CA ASP A 140 -17.63 -3.17 9.87
C ASP A 140 -16.72 -3.05 8.64
N LYS A 141 -15.60 -2.30 8.72
CA LYS A 141 -14.67 -2.16 7.59
C LYS A 141 -13.94 -3.48 7.31
N PRO A 142 -13.84 -3.92 6.04
CA PRO A 142 -13.31 -5.24 5.72
C PRO A 142 -11.81 -5.33 5.94
N PHE A 143 -11.32 -6.54 6.23
CA PHE A 143 -9.91 -6.89 6.16
C PHE A 143 -9.77 -8.33 5.66
N VAL A 144 -8.60 -8.67 5.13
CA VAL A 144 -8.31 -9.99 4.59
C VAL A 144 -6.94 -10.47 5.06
N PHE A 145 -6.86 -11.75 5.41
CA PHE A 145 -5.59 -12.45 5.58
C PHE A 145 -5.12 -12.95 4.23
N SER A 146 -3.83 -12.81 3.93
CA SER A 146 -3.30 -13.23 2.63
C SER A 146 -1.92 -13.86 2.72
N ASN A 147 -1.62 -14.64 1.69
CA ASN A 147 -0.28 -15.09 1.37
C ASN A 147 0.01 -14.83 -0.10
N MET A 148 0.68 -13.70 -0.37
CA MET A 148 1.01 -13.29 -1.73
C MET A 148 2.02 -14.22 -2.44
N LYS A 149 2.70 -15.13 -1.72
CA LYS A 149 3.55 -16.15 -2.35
C LYS A 149 2.75 -17.30 -2.94
N THR A 150 1.58 -17.61 -2.37
CA THR A 150 0.71 -18.69 -2.87
C THR A 150 -0.51 -18.16 -3.62
N GLY A 151 -0.79 -16.86 -3.54
CA GLY A 151 -2.00 -16.24 -4.11
C GLY A 151 -3.25 -16.52 -3.28
N ASP A 152 -3.11 -16.81 -1.99
CA ASP A 152 -4.24 -16.99 -1.08
C ASP A 152 -4.70 -15.64 -0.50
N GLY A 153 -6.02 -15.47 -0.39
CA GLY A 153 -6.70 -14.20 -0.04
C GLY A 153 -7.00 -13.30 -1.25
#